data_AF-A0A2V8J8Y8-F1
#
_entry.id   AF-A0A2V8J8Y8-F1
#
_cell.length_a   1.000
_cell.length_b   1.000
_cell.length_c   1.000
_cell.angle_alpha   90.00
_cell.angle_beta   90.00
_cell.angle_gamma   90.00
#
_symmetry.space_group_name_H-M   'P 1'
#
loop_
_entity.id
_entity.type
_entity.pdbx_description
1 polymer ?
#
loop_
_entity_poly.entity_id
_entity_poly.type
_entity_poly.pdbx_seq_one_letter_code
_entity_poly.pdbx_strand_id
1 'polypeptide(L)'
;MSERELTKRAAELPVRQCYISRTWQERGLAQVVVLRQVPDGTMLLGAYLVDVFCLGVKNAFSAPLKNDEVRPFLDQCPDALQEIPYEDARSVILGAIEFARQFGFEPDESWKASNTLVEAHRLFTPRFNFGKDGQPLYIQGPQDDARKIMKRLAPFIREGSAHYIVAADEGDETDFDEWCDEVSCLMEDKHFRDARNEIEEMLERYPERWEPLYLKGTCLAMEGKPDQAIPLLNQAIAQAIAAEPSPEAYLNLATAHQALFHLEEWITCLRKVVDSDGETGSLGRVAKETIDEFAASILKSDGISLDQHFAVGRIYDQAFKNLTAGHFDEAIRGFLEVL
;
A
#
# COMPACT_ATOMS: atom_id res chain seq x y z
N MET A 1 -18.61 37.87 -23.15
CA MET A 1 -17.71 37.59 -22.01
C MET A 1 -17.09 36.22 -22.25
N SER A 2 -15.83 36.02 -21.88
CA SER A 2 -15.24 34.68 -21.93
C SER A 2 -15.86 33.76 -20.86
N GLU A 3 -15.84 32.44 -21.06
CA GLU A 3 -16.35 31.46 -20.09
C GLU A 3 -15.68 31.62 -18.71
N ARG A 4 -14.37 31.87 -18.69
CA ARG A 4 -13.60 32.10 -17.46
C ARG A 4 -14.02 33.36 -16.68
N GLU A 5 -14.49 34.39 -17.37
CA GLU A 5 -15.03 35.61 -16.73
C GLU A 5 -16.44 35.40 -16.19
N LEU A 6 -17.27 34.64 -16.92
CA LEU A 6 -18.63 34.27 -16.48
C LEU A 6 -18.57 33.51 -15.15
N THR A 7 -17.67 32.53 -15.05
CA THR A 7 -17.51 31.73 -13.83
C THR A 7 -17.04 32.56 -12.64
N LYS A 8 -16.11 33.51 -12.83
CA LYS A 8 -15.63 34.41 -11.76
C LYS A 8 -16.69 35.37 -11.22
N ARG A 9 -17.61 35.81 -12.09
CA ARG A 9 -18.70 36.73 -11.72
C ARG A 9 -20.03 36.01 -11.50
N ALA A 10 -20.02 34.67 -11.44
CA ALA A 10 -21.22 33.88 -11.36
C ALA A 10 -22.11 34.25 -10.16
N ALA A 11 -21.51 34.63 -9.02
CA ALA A 11 -22.23 35.06 -7.83
C ALA A 11 -23.12 36.30 -8.05
N GLU A 12 -22.79 37.15 -9.03
CA GLU A 12 -23.55 38.36 -9.37
C GLU A 12 -24.78 38.07 -10.26
N LEU A 13 -24.82 36.90 -10.89
CA LEU A 13 -25.90 36.51 -11.79
C LEU A 13 -27.11 36.04 -10.99
N PRO A 14 -28.35 36.40 -11.34
CA PRO A 14 -29.54 35.93 -10.64
C PRO A 14 -29.66 34.40 -10.70
N VAL A 15 -29.91 33.78 -9.55
CA VAL A 15 -30.26 32.35 -9.48
C VAL A 15 -31.65 32.17 -10.04
N ARG A 16 -31.79 31.27 -11.03
CA ARG A 16 -33.07 31.03 -11.70
C ARG A 16 -33.80 29.83 -11.11
N GLN A 17 -33.13 28.68 -11.06
CA GLN A 17 -33.66 27.39 -10.59
C GLN A 17 -32.53 26.53 -10.03
N CYS A 18 -32.86 25.63 -9.10
CA CYS A 18 -31.94 24.62 -8.59
C CYS A 18 -32.65 23.28 -8.52
N TYR A 19 -31.91 22.19 -8.69
CA TYR A 19 -32.44 20.84 -8.67
C TYR A 19 -31.58 19.91 -7.82
N ILE A 20 -32.19 18.85 -7.30
CA ILE A 20 -31.50 17.74 -6.63
C ILE A 20 -32.10 16.40 -7.03
N SER A 21 -31.31 15.33 -7.05
CA SER A 21 -31.83 13.96 -7.20
C SER A 21 -32.77 13.61 -6.05
N ARG A 22 -33.89 12.92 -6.31
CA ARG A 22 -34.94 12.67 -5.29
C ARG A 22 -34.50 11.76 -4.14
N THR A 23 -33.68 10.75 -4.43
CA THR A 23 -33.30 9.68 -3.48
C THR A 23 -31.94 9.92 -2.83
N TRP A 24 -31.51 11.19 -2.79
CA TRP A 24 -30.15 11.55 -2.39
C TRP A 24 -29.84 11.22 -0.92
N GLN A 25 -30.83 11.32 -0.03
CA GLN A 25 -30.65 11.05 1.40
C GLN A 25 -30.56 9.54 1.68
N GLU A 26 -31.32 8.74 0.93
CA GLU A 26 -31.33 7.28 1.08
C GLU A 26 -30.07 6.66 0.45
N ARG A 27 -29.67 7.16 -0.72
CA ARG A 27 -28.51 6.64 -1.46
C ARG A 27 -27.17 7.20 -0.98
N GLY A 28 -27.17 8.32 -0.25
CA GLY A 28 -25.94 8.98 0.18
C GLY A 28 -25.22 9.77 -0.91
N LEU A 29 -25.83 9.92 -2.10
CA LEU A 29 -25.26 10.60 -3.25
C LEU A 29 -26.28 11.55 -3.88
N ALA A 30 -26.00 12.84 -3.86
CA ALA A 30 -26.83 13.90 -4.41
C ALA A 30 -26.27 14.43 -5.73
N GLN A 31 -27.09 14.44 -6.78
CA GLN A 31 -26.82 15.24 -7.98
C GLN A 31 -27.49 16.60 -7.79
N VAL A 32 -26.71 17.65 -7.54
CA VAL A 32 -27.23 19.02 -7.35
C VAL A 32 -26.94 19.84 -8.59
N VAL A 33 -27.95 20.54 -9.10
CA VAL A 33 -27.82 21.45 -10.24
C VAL A 33 -28.24 22.86 -9.82
N VAL A 34 -27.42 23.86 -10.13
CA VAL A 34 -27.69 25.28 -9.90
C VAL A 34 -27.63 26.00 -11.23
N LEU A 35 -28.70 26.74 -11.56
CA LEU A 35 -28.78 27.52 -12.78
C LEU A 35 -28.85 29.00 -12.45
N ARG A 36 -27.92 29.77 -13.00
CA ARG A 36 -27.94 31.23 -12.98
C ARG A 36 -28.18 31.79 -14.37
N GLN A 37 -28.83 32.94 -14.48
CA GLN A 37 -29.15 33.53 -15.78
C GLN A 37 -28.19 34.67 -16.11
N VAL A 38 -27.56 34.58 -17.29
CA VAL A 38 -26.76 35.64 -17.89
C VAL A 38 -27.71 36.68 -18.53
N PRO A 39 -27.35 37.99 -18.64
CA PRO A 39 -28.25 39.01 -19.18
C PRO A 39 -28.79 38.77 -20.59
N ASP A 40 -28.09 37.99 -21.42
CA ASP A 40 -28.53 37.60 -22.77
C ASP A 40 -29.54 36.45 -22.78
N GLY A 41 -29.87 35.90 -21.61
CA GLY A 41 -30.81 34.79 -21.44
C GLY A 41 -30.17 33.40 -21.42
N THR A 42 -28.86 33.28 -21.67
CA THR A 42 -28.11 32.03 -21.51
C THR A 42 -28.06 31.65 -20.03
N MET A 43 -28.09 30.34 -19.76
CA MET A 43 -28.04 29.78 -18.41
C MET A 43 -26.62 29.34 -18.10
N LEU A 44 -26.05 29.83 -17.00
CA LEU A 44 -24.81 29.29 -16.44
C LEU A 44 -25.17 28.15 -15.50
N LEU A 45 -24.84 26.93 -15.90
CA LEU A 45 -25.03 25.70 -15.16
C LEU A 45 -23.86 25.47 -14.19
N GLY A 46 -24.18 25.05 -12.97
CA GLY A 46 -23.28 24.33 -12.08
C GLY A 46 -23.91 22.99 -11.70
N ALA A 47 -23.23 21.89 -12.01
CA ALA A 47 -23.65 20.54 -11.65
C ALA A 47 -22.64 19.95 -10.65
N TYR A 48 -23.12 19.34 -9.57
CA TYR A 48 -22.32 18.86 -8.46
C TYR A 48 -22.75 17.45 -8.09
N LEU A 49 -21.80 16.52 -8.06
CA LEU A 49 -21.99 15.19 -7.49
C LEU A 49 -21.48 15.22 -6.04
N VAL A 50 -22.40 15.11 -5.10
CA VAL A 50 -22.13 15.30 -3.67
C VAL A 50 -22.38 14.00 -2.92
N ASP A 51 -21.34 13.43 -2.35
CA ASP A 51 -21.43 12.36 -1.36
C ASP A 51 -21.79 12.96 0.00
N VAL A 52 -23.00 12.71 0.44
CA VAL A 52 -23.55 13.25 1.70
C VAL A 52 -23.30 12.34 2.88
N PHE A 53 -22.73 11.15 2.66
CA PHE A 53 -22.39 10.21 3.72
C PHE A 53 -20.93 10.27 4.13
N CYS A 54 -20.00 10.70 3.28
CA CYS A 54 -18.58 10.68 3.63
C CYS A 54 -17.74 11.74 2.88
N LEU A 55 -17.66 11.67 1.55
CA LEU A 55 -16.59 12.32 0.79
C LEU A 55 -16.82 13.79 0.42
N GLY A 56 -18.04 14.31 0.58
CA GLY A 56 -18.38 15.66 0.14
C GLY A 56 -18.48 15.75 -1.39
N VAL A 57 -18.04 16.85 -2.00
CA VAL A 57 -18.13 17.02 -3.47
C VAL A 57 -17.10 16.13 -4.17
N LYS A 58 -17.58 15.12 -4.89
CA LYS A 58 -16.76 14.16 -5.67
C LYS A 58 -16.46 14.64 -7.09
N ASN A 59 -17.35 15.45 -7.66
CA ASN A 59 -17.17 16.05 -8.98
C ASN A 59 -18.02 17.32 -9.07
N ALA A 60 -17.52 18.32 -9.79
CA ALA A 60 -18.29 19.48 -10.17
C ALA A 60 -17.99 19.91 -11.61
N PHE A 61 -19.03 20.39 -12.28
CA PHE A 61 -18.96 20.86 -13.66
C PHE A 61 -19.70 22.18 -13.80
N SER A 62 -19.19 23.08 -14.65
CA SER A 62 -19.89 24.31 -15.00
C SER A 62 -19.79 24.60 -16.47
N ALA A 63 -20.88 25.03 -17.09
CA ALA A 63 -20.91 25.41 -18.49
C ALA A 63 -22.06 26.39 -18.79
N PRO A 64 -21.92 27.25 -19.81
CA PRO A 64 -23.06 27.96 -20.37
C PRO A 64 -23.94 26.99 -21.18
N LEU A 65 -25.26 27.12 -21.04
CA LEU A 65 -26.28 26.38 -21.77
C LEU A 65 -27.33 27.35 -22.31
N LYS A 66 -27.80 27.12 -23.54
CA LYS A 66 -29.00 27.80 -24.02
C LYS A 66 -30.22 27.29 -23.26
N ASN A 67 -31.29 28.09 -23.25
CA ASN A 67 -32.49 27.79 -22.47
C ASN A 67 -33.13 26.45 -22.90
N ASP A 68 -33.15 26.16 -24.20
CA ASP A 68 -33.66 24.93 -24.80
C ASP A 68 -32.77 23.69 -24.53
N GLU A 69 -31.52 23.88 -24.11
CA GLU A 69 -30.58 22.81 -23.75
C GLU A 69 -30.67 22.40 -22.27
N VAL A 70 -31.26 23.25 -21.42
CA VAL A 70 -31.40 22.98 -19.98
C VAL A 70 -32.22 21.72 -19.73
N ARG A 71 -33.40 21.60 -20.35
CA ARG A 71 -34.28 20.45 -20.12
C ARG A 71 -33.65 19.13 -20.59
N PRO A 72 -33.09 19.04 -21.81
CA PRO A 72 -32.31 17.88 -22.23
C PRO A 72 -31.16 17.51 -21.29
N PHE A 73 -30.46 18.49 -20.71
CA PHE A 73 -29.40 18.22 -19.74
C PHE A 73 -29.94 17.59 -18.45
N LEU A 74 -31.03 18.15 -17.90
CA LEU A 74 -31.66 17.62 -16.68
C LEU A 74 -32.21 16.22 -16.90
N ASP A 75 -32.75 15.93 -18.07
CA ASP A 75 -33.32 14.62 -18.43
C ASP A 75 -32.23 13.53 -18.64
N GLN A 76 -30.96 13.91 -18.82
CA GLN A 76 -29.83 12.97 -18.89
C GLN A 76 -29.32 12.52 -17.52
N CYS A 77 -29.79 13.14 -16.43
CA CYS A 77 -29.39 12.72 -15.09
C CYS A 77 -29.97 11.32 -14.78
N PRO A 78 -29.16 10.38 -14.26
CA PRO A 78 -29.62 9.01 -13.98
C PRO A 78 -30.80 8.94 -13.02
N ASP A 79 -30.83 9.83 -12.04
CA ASP A 79 -31.90 9.95 -11.07
C ASP A 79 -32.82 11.12 -11.41
N ALA A 80 -34.13 10.90 -11.23
CA ALA A 80 -35.13 11.95 -11.40
C ALA A 80 -34.82 13.14 -10.48
N LEU A 81 -34.72 14.32 -11.08
CA LEU A 81 -34.47 15.57 -10.38
C LEU A 81 -35.78 16.20 -9.87
N GLN A 82 -35.69 16.90 -8.75
CA GLN A 82 -36.75 17.76 -8.21
C GLN A 82 -36.21 19.17 -7.96
N GLU A 83 -37.05 20.19 -8.15
CA GLU A 83 -36.66 21.58 -7.90
C GLU A 83 -36.53 21.83 -6.39
N ILE A 84 -35.51 22.57 -5.98
CA ILE A 84 -35.26 22.95 -4.59
C ILE A 84 -34.88 24.43 -4.45
N PRO A 85 -35.12 25.05 -3.30
CA PRO A 85 -34.63 26.40 -3.01
C PRO A 85 -33.10 26.49 -3.11
N TYR A 86 -32.61 27.65 -3.55
CA TYR A 86 -31.18 27.88 -3.70
C TYR A 86 -30.38 27.67 -2.41
N GLU A 87 -30.87 28.17 -1.27
CA GLU A 87 -30.19 28.00 0.01
C GLU A 87 -30.18 26.54 0.49
N ASP A 88 -31.15 25.73 0.07
CA ASP A 88 -31.14 24.28 0.34
C ASP A 88 -30.06 23.60 -0.51
N ALA A 89 -29.95 23.95 -1.79
CA ALA A 89 -28.90 23.46 -2.68
C ALA A 89 -27.50 23.80 -2.14
N ARG A 90 -27.31 25.06 -1.70
CA ARG A 90 -26.07 25.49 -1.03
C ARG A 90 -25.81 24.69 0.24
N SER A 91 -26.83 24.50 1.07
CA SER A 91 -26.67 23.77 2.32
C SER A 91 -26.27 22.32 2.08
N VAL A 92 -26.78 21.64 1.06
CA VAL A 92 -26.37 20.27 0.71
C VAL A 92 -24.89 20.24 0.30
N ILE A 93 -24.51 21.12 -0.63
CA ILE A 93 -23.15 21.14 -1.18
C ILE A 93 -22.12 21.53 -0.10
N LEU A 94 -22.32 22.68 0.54
CA LEU A 94 -21.35 23.24 1.49
C LEU A 94 -21.33 22.45 2.80
N GLY A 95 -22.48 21.97 3.26
CA GLY A 95 -22.57 21.15 4.46
C GLY A 95 -21.89 19.78 4.30
N ALA A 96 -22.03 19.14 3.13
CA ALA A 96 -21.32 17.89 2.85
C ALA A 96 -19.79 18.11 2.79
N ILE A 97 -19.33 19.24 2.25
CA ILE A 97 -17.90 19.61 2.28
C ILE A 97 -17.41 19.81 3.71
N GLU A 98 -18.16 20.55 4.55
CA GLU A 98 -17.80 20.78 5.94
C GLU A 98 -17.77 19.48 6.76
N PHE A 99 -18.69 18.56 6.47
CA PHE A 99 -18.70 17.23 7.07
C PHE A 99 -17.47 16.41 6.66
N ALA A 100 -17.20 16.30 5.36
CA ALA A 100 -16.08 15.53 4.82
C ALA A 100 -14.71 16.02 5.34
N ARG A 101 -14.56 17.34 5.52
CA ARG A 101 -13.34 17.95 6.08
C ARG A 101 -13.00 17.51 7.49
N GLN A 102 -13.98 17.13 8.30
CA GLN A 102 -13.74 16.61 9.66
C GLN A 102 -12.93 15.30 9.63
N PHE A 103 -13.02 14.56 8.53
CA PHE A 103 -12.28 13.31 8.30
C PHE A 103 -11.08 13.50 7.37
N GLY A 104 -10.73 14.75 7.06
CA GLY A 104 -9.58 15.10 6.24
C GLY A 104 -9.79 14.91 4.74
N PHE A 105 -11.05 14.92 4.26
CA PHE A 105 -11.35 14.98 2.84
C PHE A 105 -11.54 16.43 2.38
N GLU A 106 -10.96 16.76 1.23
CA GLU A 106 -11.21 18.02 0.53
C GLU A 106 -12.08 17.73 -0.70
N PRO A 107 -12.90 18.69 -1.15
CA PRO A 107 -13.67 18.52 -2.36
C PRO A 107 -12.75 18.32 -3.57
N ASP A 108 -13.25 17.58 -4.56
CA ASP A 108 -12.54 17.31 -5.81
C ASP A 108 -12.02 18.60 -6.47
N GLU A 109 -10.90 18.52 -7.21
CA GLU A 109 -10.27 19.69 -7.81
C GLU A 109 -11.21 20.49 -8.73
N SER A 110 -12.15 19.82 -9.38
CA SER A 110 -13.16 20.43 -10.24
C SER A 110 -14.07 21.43 -9.50
N TRP A 111 -14.19 21.31 -8.17
CA TRP A 111 -14.87 22.29 -7.31
C TRP A 111 -14.31 23.71 -7.43
N LYS A 112 -12.99 23.86 -7.66
CA LYS A 112 -12.33 25.17 -7.73
C LYS A 112 -12.93 26.06 -8.83
N ALA A 113 -13.35 25.44 -9.93
CA ALA A 113 -13.96 26.15 -11.04
C ALA A 113 -15.41 26.55 -10.74
N SER A 114 -16.16 25.77 -9.98
CA SER A 114 -17.61 25.94 -9.85
C SER A 114 -18.07 26.57 -8.52
N ASN A 115 -17.19 26.73 -7.54
CA ASN A 115 -17.53 27.20 -6.19
C ASN A 115 -18.23 28.58 -6.14
N THR A 116 -17.99 29.44 -7.14
CA THR A 116 -18.51 30.80 -7.16
C THR A 116 -20.00 30.82 -7.54
N LEU A 117 -20.48 29.82 -8.30
CA LEU A 117 -21.91 29.67 -8.65
C LEU A 117 -22.77 29.42 -7.40
N VAL A 118 -22.18 28.82 -6.37
CA VAL A 118 -22.85 28.55 -5.09
C VAL A 118 -22.40 29.49 -3.97
N GLU A 119 -21.69 30.55 -4.32
CA GLU A 119 -21.22 31.57 -3.38
C GLU A 119 -20.51 30.94 -2.17
N ALA A 120 -19.56 30.04 -2.42
CA ALA A 120 -18.92 29.25 -1.36
C ALA A 120 -18.21 30.08 -0.28
N HIS A 121 -17.87 31.34 -0.57
CA HIS A 121 -17.27 32.29 0.37
C HIS A 121 -18.30 32.97 1.30
N ARG A 122 -19.58 32.96 0.92
CA ARG A 122 -20.66 33.54 1.73
C ARG A 122 -21.09 32.50 2.76
N LEU A 123 -21.28 32.94 4.01
CA LEU A 123 -21.87 32.10 5.06
C LEU A 123 -23.20 31.48 4.59
N PHE A 124 -23.46 30.25 5.00
CA PHE A 124 -24.72 29.56 4.76
C PHE A 124 -25.27 29.06 6.10
N THR A 125 -26.57 28.79 6.12
CA THR A 125 -27.22 28.16 7.27
C THR A 125 -27.34 26.67 6.99
N PRO A 126 -26.72 25.78 7.79
CA PRO A 126 -26.94 24.35 7.65
C PRO A 126 -28.41 23.97 7.85
N ARG A 127 -28.99 23.25 6.89
CA ARG A 127 -30.38 22.80 6.88
C ARG A 127 -30.53 21.28 6.85
N PHE A 128 -29.44 20.55 6.64
CA PHE A 128 -29.40 19.10 6.52
C PHE A 128 -28.29 18.53 7.38
N ASN A 129 -28.46 17.28 7.79
CA ASN A 129 -27.42 16.49 8.45
C ASN A 129 -26.71 15.61 7.43
N PHE A 130 -25.44 15.33 7.69
CA PHE A 130 -24.55 14.54 6.82
C PHE A 130 -23.99 13.36 7.59
N GLY A 131 -23.47 12.38 6.87
CA GLY A 131 -23.14 11.07 7.42
C GLY A 131 -24.36 10.17 7.52
N LYS A 132 -24.11 8.86 7.56
CA LYS A 132 -25.12 7.88 7.96
C LYS A 132 -25.21 7.88 9.47
N ASP A 133 -26.35 8.28 10.00
CA ASP A 133 -26.59 8.41 11.45
C ASP A 133 -25.56 9.34 12.15
N GLY A 134 -25.08 10.35 11.42
CA GLY A 134 -24.07 11.32 11.87
C GLY A 134 -22.62 10.82 11.78
N GLN A 135 -22.39 9.60 11.31
CA GLN A 135 -21.05 9.03 11.11
C GLN A 135 -20.73 8.88 9.63
N PRO A 136 -19.44 8.96 9.23
CA PRO A 136 -19.03 8.72 7.86
C PRO A 136 -19.35 7.28 7.46
N LEU A 137 -20.09 7.13 6.36
CA LEU A 137 -20.29 5.85 5.68
C LEU A 137 -19.74 5.98 4.27
N TYR A 138 -18.58 5.38 4.02
CA TYR A 138 -17.99 5.36 2.70
C TYR A 138 -18.60 4.26 1.84
N ILE A 139 -19.20 4.62 0.71
CA ILE A 139 -19.67 3.65 -0.28
C ILE A 139 -18.80 3.81 -1.54
N GLN A 140 -18.09 2.76 -1.92
CA GLN A 140 -17.12 2.83 -3.02
C GLN A 140 -17.83 3.15 -4.35
N GLY A 141 -17.47 4.29 -4.93
CA GLY A 141 -17.82 4.65 -6.29
C GLY A 141 -16.82 4.08 -7.30
N PRO A 142 -17.22 3.91 -8.56
CA PRO A 142 -16.38 3.32 -9.61
C PRO A 142 -15.17 4.18 -10.01
N GLN A 143 -15.09 5.43 -9.56
CA GLN A 143 -14.02 6.38 -9.87
C GLN A 143 -13.19 6.73 -8.62
N ASP A 144 -13.41 6.03 -7.52
CA ASP A 144 -12.75 6.34 -6.25
C ASP A 144 -11.40 5.64 -6.14
N ASP A 145 -10.40 6.35 -5.61
CA ASP A 145 -9.20 5.73 -5.06
C ASP A 145 -9.52 5.15 -3.67
N ALA A 146 -10.14 3.96 -3.68
CA ALA A 146 -10.60 3.30 -2.46
C ALA A 146 -9.46 3.07 -1.47
N ARG A 147 -8.25 2.72 -1.93
CA ARG A 147 -7.09 2.52 -1.05
C ARG A 147 -6.74 3.80 -0.28
N LYS A 148 -6.64 4.93 -0.97
CA LYS A 148 -6.36 6.23 -0.33
C LYS A 148 -7.45 6.66 0.64
N ILE A 149 -8.71 6.46 0.27
CA ILE A 149 -9.86 6.79 1.12
C ILE A 149 -9.88 5.90 2.37
N MET A 150 -9.70 4.59 2.21
CA MET A 150 -9.67 3.64 3.32
C MET A 150 -8.49 3.90 4.25
N LYS A 151 -7.31 4.26 3.72
CA LYS A 151 -6.17 4.68 4.55
C LYS A 151 -6.49 5.89 5.42
N ARG A 152 -7.28 6.85 4.90
CA ARG A 152 -7.74 8.02 5.66
C ARG A 152 -8.78 7.64 6.72
N LEU A 153 -9.70 6.73 6.41
CA LEU A 153 -10.76 6.29 7.31
C LEU A 153 -10.32 5.26 8.35
N ALA A 154 -9.20 4.56 8.15
CA ALA A 154 -8.75 3.46 8.99
C ALA A 154 -8.73 3.77 10.51
N PRO A 155 -8.29 4.95 10.99
CA PRO A 155 -8.36 5.28 12.42
C PRO A 155 -9.81 5.30 12.94
N PHE A 156 -10.72 5.96 12.23
CA PHE A 156 -12.13 6.10 12.61
C PHE A 156 -12.87 4.75 12.57
N ILE A 157 -12.53 3.88 11.61
CA ILE A 157 -13.09 2.52 11.53
C ILE A 157 -12.66 1.71 12.76
N ARG A 158 -11.39 1.77 13.17
CA ARG A 158 -10.90 1.09 14.37
C ARG A 158 -11.56 1.58 15.66
N GLU A 159 -11.94 2.85 15.71
CA GLU A 159 -12.65 3.47 16.83
C GLU A 159 -14.17 3.20 16.80
N GLY A 160 -14.69 2.59 15.73
CA GLY A 160 -16.13 2.36 15.54
C GLY A 160 -16.91 3.64 15.21
N SER A 161 -16.22 4.69 14.74
CA SER A 161 -16.81 5.98 14.38
C SER A 161 -16.88 6.21 12.87
N ALA A 162 -16.69 5.16 12.06
CA ALA A 162 -16.84 5.17 10.60
C ALA A 162 -17.20 3.78 10.08
N HIS A 163 -17.94 3.74 8.97
CA HIS A 163 -18.36 2.52 8.31
C HIS A 163 -18.01 2.57 6.82
N TYR A 164 -17.96 1.41 6.17
CA TYR A 164 -17.69 1.33 4.74
C TYR A 164 -18.49 0.20 4.08
N ILE A 165 -18.83 0.41 2.80
CA ILE A 165 -19.33 -0.59 1.86
C ILE A 165 -18.46 -0.46 0.62
N VAL A 166 -17.48 -1.33 0.52
CA VAL A 166 -16.66 -1.48 -0.68
C VAL A 166 -17.26 -2.60 -1.52
N ALA A 167 -17.13 -2.52 -2.84
CA ALA A 167 -17.30 -3.72 -3.63
C ALA A 167 -16.28 -4.73 -3.09
N ALA A 168 -16.68 -5.98 -2.86
CA ALA A 168 -15.69 -7.02 -2.61
C ALA A 168 -14.70 -6.93 -3.78
N ASP A 169 -13.42 -6.70 -3.48
CA ASP A 169 -12.37 -6.78 -4.48
C ASP A 169 -12.38 -8.23 -5.00
N GLU A 170 -13.09 -8.46 -6.09
CA GLU A 170 -12.75 -9.52 -7.06
C GLU A 170 -11.73 -8.98 -8.07
N GLY A 171 -11.03 -7.89 -7.74
CA GLY A 171 -10.08 -7.22 -8.61
C GLY A 171 -8.85 -6.77 -7.85
N ASP A 172 -7.75 -7.49 -8.07
CA ASP A 172 -6.38 -7.01 -7.92
C ASP A 172 -5.68 -7.26 -6.58
N GLU A 173 -6.08 -8.26 -5.81
CA GLU A 173 -5.06 -9.19 -5.34
C GLU A 173 -4.93 -10.22 -6.47
N THR A 174 -3.86 -10.17 -7.28
CA THR A 174 -3.16 -11.45 -7.48
C THR A 174 -3.03 -11.97 -6.08
N ASP A 175 -3.62 -13.15 -5.78
CA ASP A 175 -3.41 -13.76 -4.47
C ASP A 175 -1.92 -13.59 -4.19
N PHE A 176 -1.56 -12.90 -3.12
CA PHE A 176 -0.17 -12.46 -2.96
C PHE A 176 0.76 -13.69 -3.03
N ASP A 177 0.22 -14.85 -2.62
CA ASP A 177 0.82 -16.16 -2.78
C ASP A 177 0.93 -16.59 -4.26
N GLU A 178 -0.09 -16.38 -5.10
CA GLU A 178 -0.03 -16.58 -6.57
C GLU A 178 1.01 -15.65 -7.23
N TRP A 179 1.16 -14.40 -6.78
CA TRP A 179 2.22 -13.52 -7.29
C TRP A 179 3.60 -14.02 -6.89
N CYS A 180 3.77 -14.48 -5.64
CA CYS A 180 4.98 -15.16 -5.20
C CYS A 180 5.30 -16.40 -6.05
N ASP A 181 4.29 -17.20 -6.39
CA ASP A 181 4.43 -18.39 -7.23
C ASP A 181 4.86 -18.03 -8.66
N GLU A 182 4.26 -17.00 -9.27
CA GLU A 182 4.64 -16.50 -10.59
C GLU A 182 6.11 -16.03 -10.63
N VAL A 183 6.53 -15.23 -9.63
CA VAL A 183 7.92 -14.78 -9.50
C VAL A 183 8.86 -15.97 -9.33
N SER A 184 8.47 -16.96 -8.54
CA SER A 184 9.24 -18.19 -8.35
C SER A 184 9.42 -18.94 -9.67
N CYS A 185 8.36 -19.08 -10.48
CA CYS A 185 8.42 -19.68 -11.80
C CYS A 185 9.36 -18.91 -12.74
N LEU A 186 9.30 -17.57 -12.75
CA LEU A 186 10.21 -16.74 -13.53
C LEU A 186 11.68 -16.95 -13.15
N MET A 187 11.98 -17.13 -11.86
CA MET A 187 13.34 -17.42 -11.39
C MET A 187 13.80 -18.82 -11.82
N GLU A 188 12.95 -19.83 -11.68
CA GLU A 188 13.23 -21.22 -12.12
C GLU A 188 13.51 -21.29 -13.62
N ASP A 189 12.71 -20.57 -14.42
CA ASP A 189 12.88 -20.43 -15.87
C ASP A 189 14.03 -19.49 -16.27
N LYS A 190 14.76 -18.93 -15.29
CA LYS A 190 15.90 -18.01 -15.48
C LYS A 190 15.53 -16.70 -16.18
N HIS A 191 14.27 -16.29 -16.14
CA HIS A 191 13.78 -14.98 -16.56
C HIS A 191 14.04 -13.92 -15.47
N PHE A 192 15.30 -13.80 -15.03
CA PHE A 192 15.70 -12.94 -13.89
C PHE A 192 15.42 -11.45 -14.08
N ARG A 193 15.30 -10.99 -15.32
CA ARG A 193 14.91 -9.60 -15.60
C ARG A 193 13.45 -9.36 -15.23
N ASP A 194 12.58 -10.28 -15.62
CA ASP A 194 11.13 -10.14 -15.40
C ASP A 194 10.81 -10.38 -13.93
N ALA A 195 11.40 -11.42 -13.32
CA ALA A 195 11.31 -11.65 -11.88
C ALA A 195 11.70 -10.41 -11.06
N ARG A 196 12.78 -9.71 -11.43
CA ARG A 196 13.19 -8.48 -10.73
C ARG A 196 12.20 -7.32 -10.88
N ASN A 197 11.55 -7.19 -12.03
CA ASN A 197 10.57 -6.12 -12.23
C ASN A 197 9.36 -6.36 -11.31
N GLU A 198 8.85 -7.59 -11.31
CA GLU A 198 7.74 -8.00 -10.43
C GLU A 198 8.11 -7.81 -8.95
N ILE A 199 9.28 -8.29 -8.53
CA ILE A 199 9.77 -8.13 -7.15
C ILE A 199 9.87 -6.65 -6.74
N GLU A 200 10.31 -5.77 -7.64
CA GLU A 200 10.39 -4.34 -7.32
C GLU A 200 8.99 -3.73 -7.15
N GLU A 201 8.03 -4.12 -7.98
CA GLU A 201 6.63 -3.73 -7.80
C GLU A 201 6.06 -4.25 -6.48
N MET A 202 6.35 -5.50 -6.12
CA MET A 202 5.96 -6.08 -4.82
C MET A 202 6.54 -5.30 -3.65
N LEU A 203 7.81 -4.86 -3.73
CA LEU A 203 8.46 -4.07 -2.68
C LEU A 203 7.88 -2.66 -2.55
N GLU A 204 7.47 -2.05 -3.67
CA GLU A 204 6.77 -0.75 -3.66
C GLU A 204 5.36 -0.87 -3.06
N ARG A 205 4.65 -1.95 -3.40
CA ARG A 205 3.25 -2.16 -3.03
C ARG A 205 3.07 -2.75 -1.63
N TYR A 206 3.99 -3.61 -1.20
CA TYR A 206 3.93 -4.35 0.07
C TYR A 206 5.28 -4.30 0.83
N PRO A 207 5.79 -3.11 1.19
CA PRO A 207 7.10 -2.94 1.82
C PRO A 207 7.22 -3.58 3.22
N GLU A 208 6.10 -3.89 3.87
CA GLU A 208 6.03 -4.54 5.17
C GLU A 208 6.08 -6.07 5.11
N ARG A 209 5.91 -6.65 3.92
CA ARG A 209 5.96 -8.10 3.67
C ARG A 209 7.41 -8.57 3.56
N TRP A 210 7.69 -9.76 4.08
CA TRP A 210 9.04 -10.33 4.07
C TRP A 210 9.33 -11.06 2.75
N GLU A 211 8.29 -11.57 2.11
CA GLU A 211 8.30 -12.40 0.92
C GLU A 211 8.99 -11.71 -0.27
N PRO A 212 8.76 -10.42 -0.59
CA PRO A 212 9.44 -9.74 -1.70
C PRO A 212 10.96 -9.60 -1.46
N LEU A 213 11.39 -9.37 -0.21
CA LEU A 213 12.81 -9.34 0.15
C LEU A 213 13.44 -10.73 0.02
N TYR A 214 12.71 -11.77 0.44
CA TYR A 214 13.13 -13.15 0.28
C TYR A 214 13.29 -13.53 -1.19
N LEU A 215 12.31 -13.20 -2.04
CA LEU A 215 12.37 -13.43 -3.49
C LEU A 215 13.53 -12.65 -4.13
N LYS A 216 13.76 -11.39 -3.75
CA LYS A 216 14.90 -10.59 -4.23
C LYS A 216 16.25 -11.20 -3.86
N GLY A 217 16.39 -11.61 -2.60
CA GLY A 217 17.60 -12.28 -2.10
C GLY A 217 17.85 -13.59 -2.84
N THR A 218 16.82 -14.40 -3.03
CA THR A 218 16.88 -15.68 -3.77
C THR A 218 17.27 -15.46 -5.23
N CYS A 219 16.63 -14.50 -5.92
CA CYS A 219 16.96 -14.13 -7.29
C CYS A 219 18.45 -13.75 -7.43
N LEU A 220 18.99 -12.94 -6.52
CA LEU A 220 20.40 -12.53 -6.52
C LEU A 220 21.34 -13.71 -6.28
N ALA A 221 20.99 -14.63 -5.38
CA ALA A 221 21.77 -15.84 -5.15
C ALA A 221 21.82 -16.71 -6.42
N MET A 222 20.69 -16.90 -7.10
CA MET A 222 20.62 -17.65 -8.38
C MET A 222 21.40 -16.97 -9.51
N GLU A 223 21.47 -15.64 -9.53
CA GLU A 223 22.31 -14.87 -10.45
C GLU A 223 23.82 -14.91 -10.10
N GLY A 224 24.22 -15.60 -9.03
CA GLY A 224 25.62 -15.70 -8.58
C GLY A 224 26.13 -14.46 -7.86
N LYS A 225 25.25 -13.72 -7.17
CA LYS A 225 25.57 -12.52 -6.37
C LYS A 225 25.29 -12.75 -4.87
N PRO A 226 25.93 -13.74 -4.24
CA PRO A 226 25.62 -14.13 -2.85
C PRO A 226 25.92 -13.03 -1.83
N ASP A 227 26.88 -12.15 -2.09
CA ASP A 227 27.23 -10.99 -1.27
C ASP A 227 26.06 -9.99 -1.13
N GLN A 228 25.28 -9.82 -2.20
CA GLN A 228 24.09 -8.97 -2.21
C GLN A 228 22.84 -9.70 -1.69
N ALA A 229 22.79 -11.02 -1.84
CA ALA A 229 21.65 -11.84 -1.40
C ALA A 229 21.55 -11.92 0.13
N ILE A 230 22.67 -12.18 0.82
CA ILE A 230 22.72 -12.39 2.29
C ILE A 230 22.02 -11.30 3.10
N PRO A 231 22.29 -9.98 2.91
CA PRO A 231 21.63 -8.94 3.71
C PRO A 231 20.11 -8.91 3.51
N LEU A 232 19.61 -9.19 2.31
CA LEU A 232 18.18 -9.22 2.01
C LEU A 232 17.49 -10.43 2.64
N LEU A 233 18.10 -11.61 2.56
CA LEU A 233 17.58 -12.83 3.18
C LEU A 233 17.54 -12.69 4.71
N ASN A 234 18.58 -12.12 5.33
CA ASN A 234 18.57 -11.83 6.76
C ASN A 234 17.46 -10.86 7.16
N GLN A 235 17.26 -9.80 6.35
CA GLN A 235 16.18 -8.85 6.59
C GLN A 235 14.80 -9.50 6.46
N ALA A 236 14.60 -10.34 5.44
CA ALA A 236 13.36 -11.09 5.25
C ALA A 236 13.07 -12.00 6.46
N ILE A 237 14.06 -12.80 6.89
CA ILE A 237 13.94 -13.66 8.08
C ILE A 237 13.60 -12.84 9.34
N ALA A 238 14.23 -11.67 9.51
CA ALA A 238 13.95 -10.79 10.65
C ALA A 238 12.53 -10.21 10.62
N GLN A 239 11.97 -9.94 9.44
CA GLN A 239 10.59 -9.50 9.29
C GLN A 239 9.59 -10.64 9.48
N ALA A 240 9.96 -11.87 9.13
CA ALA A 240 9.15 -13.07 9.27
C ALA A 240 8.97 -13.56 10.73
N ILE A 241 9.56 -12.90 11.73
CA ILE A 241 9.51 -13.32 13.16
C ILE A 241 8.06 -13.44 13.71
N ALA A 242 7.06 -12.84 13.05
CA ALA A 242 5.65 -13.06 13.39
C ALA A 242 5.06 -14.40 12.89
N ALA A 243 5.74 -15.13 11.99
CA ALA A 243 5.20 -16.26 11.23
C ALA A 243 6.04 -17.56 11.25
N GLU A 244 7.17 -17.61 11.99
CA GLU A 244 8.20 -18.67 11.91
C GLU A 244 8.84 -18.77 10.50
N PRO A 245 10.12 -18.39 10.32
CA PRO A 245 10.77 -18.44 9.00
C PRO A 245 10.82 -19.87 8.44
N SER A 246 10.49 -20.04 7.16
CA SER A 246 10.42 -21.37 6.54
C SER A 246 11.81 -22.03 6.42
N PRO A 247 11.90 -23.37 6.41
CA PRO A 247 13.16 -24.09 6.19
C PRO A 247 13.88 -23.70 4.88
N GLU A 248 13.12 -23.39 3.83
CA GLU A 248 13.63 -22.93 2.52
C GLU A 248 14.42 -21.62 2.66
N ALA A 249 13.96 -20.71 3.51
CA ALA A 249 14.64 -19.44 3.74
C ALA A 249 16.04 -19.64 4.31
N TYR A 250 16.18 -20.54 5.29
CA TYR A 250 17.48 -20.90 5.84
C TYR A 250 18.35 -21.67 4.84
N LEU A 251 17.76 -22.50 3.97
CA LEU A 251 18.52 -23.23 2.95
C LEU A 251 19.09 -22.30 1.86
N ASN A 252 18.31 -21.30 1.43
CA ASN A 252 18.79 -20.29 0.48
C ASN A 252 19.92 -19.45 1.10
N LEU A 253 19.81 -19.09 2.37
CA LEU A 253 20.87 -18.40 3.10
C LEU A 253 22.12 -19.30 3.24
N ALA A 254 21.95 -20.58 3.57
CA ALA A 254 23.03 -21.56 3.64
C ALA A 254 23.79 -21.64 2.30
N THR A 255 23.06 -21.72 1.19
CA THR A 255 23.62 -21.78 -0.17
C THR A 255 24.45 -20.52 -0.49
N ALA A 256 23.95 -19.34 -0.11
CA ALA A 256 24.68 -18.09 -0.29
C ALA A 256 25.97 -18.03 0.54
N HIS A 257 25.93 -18.48 1.81
CA HIS A 257 27.13 -18.57 2.66
C HIS A 257 28.14 -19.61 2.15
N GLN A 258 27.67 -20.75 1.64
CA GLN A 258 28.52 -21.77 1.04
C GLN A 258 29.28 -21.23 -0.18
N ALA A 259 28.61 -20.46 -1.04
CA ALA A 259 29.23 -19.85 -2.22
C ALA A 259 30.37 -18.88 -1.89
N LEU A 260 30.35 -18.28 -0.69
CA LEU A 260 31.38 -17.38 -0.17
C LEU A 260 32.39 -18.08 0.76
N PHE A 261 32.28 -19.39 0.98
CA PHE A 261 33.09 -20.15 1.94
C PHE A 261 32.96 -19.64 3.40
N HIS A 262 31.81 -19.06 3.75
CA HIS A 262 31.46 -18.72 5.13
C HIS A 262 30.99 -20.00 5.87
N LEU A 263 31.94 -20.89 6.17
CA LEU A 263 31.65 -22.28 6.57
C LEU A 263 30.85 -22.39 7.89
N GLU A 264 31.13 -21.53 8.85
CA GLU A 264 30.44 -21.57 10.16
C GLU A 264 28.98 -21.10 10.03
N GLU A 265 28.75 -20.01 9.30
CA GLU A 265 27.41 -19.50 9.01
C GLU A 265 26.63 -20.47 8.12
N TRP A 266 27.29 -21.10 7.14
CA TRP A 266 26.71 -22.15 6.31
C TRP A 266 26.16 -23.30 7.17
N ILE A 267 26.98 -23.85 8.08
CA ILE A 267 26.54 -24.91 9.00
C ILE A 267 25.47 -24.42 9.96
N THR A 268 25.56 -23.17 10.44
CA THR A 268 24.55 -22.57 11.32
C THR A 268 23.19 -22.50 10.63
N CYS A 269 23.15 -22.09 9.36
CA CYS A 269 21.93 -22.06 8.57
C CYS A 269 21.37 -23.48 8.34
N LEU A 270 22.21 -24.45 7.99
CA LEU A 270 21.77 -25.84 7.83
C LEU A 270 21.18 -26.42 9.13
N ARG A 271 21.74 -26.09 10.29
CA ARG A 271 21.18 -26.48 11.59
C ARG A 271 19.78 -25.89 11.79
N LYS A 272 19.54 -24.64 11.36
CA LYS A 272 18.20 -24.03 11.39
C LYS A 272 17.21 -24.73 10.47
N VAL A 273 17.64 -25.22 9.31
CA VAL A 273 16.80 -26.07 8.45
C VAL A 273 16.39 -27.34 9.19
N VAL A 274 17.33 -28.01 9.87
CA VAL A 274 17.04 -29.23 10.67
C VAL A 274 16.11 -28.92 11.85
N ASP A 275 16.34 -27.82 12.56
CA ASP A 275 15.50 -27.41 13.69
C ASP A 275 14.05 -27.16 13.26
N SER A 276 13.85 -26.62 12.05
CA SER A 276 12.53 -26.23 11.53
C SER A 276 11.77 -27.36 10.83
N ASP A 277 12.43 -28.18 10.01
CA ASP A 277 11.80 -29.25 9.22
C ASP A 277 11.94 -30.64 9.86
N GLY A 278 12.81 -30.76 10.87
CA GLY A 278 13.15 -32.02 11.53
C GLY A 278 14.00 -32.95 10.66
N GLU A 279 14.70 -33.89 11.31
CA GLU A 279 15.58 -34.85 10.61
C GLU A 279 14.81 -35.80 9.65
N THR A 280 13.50 -35.95 9.84
CA THR A 280 12.64 -36.77 8.98
C THR A 280 12.01 -35.98 7.83
N GLY A 281 12.04 -34.64 7.89
CA GLY A 281 11.54 -33.75 6.84
C GLY A 281 12.32 -33.88 5.53
N SER A 282 11.79 -33.33 4.44
CA SER A 282 12.42 -33.41 3.12
C SER A 282 13.75 -32.63 3.08
N LEU A 283 13.75 -31.40 3.60
CA LEU A 283 14.90 -30.51 3.61
C LEU A 283 15.79 -30.76 4.83
N GLY A 284 15.19 -31.01 5.99
CA GLY A 284 15.90 -31.28 7.23
C GLY A 284 16.78 -32.53 7.15
N ARG A 285 16.31 -33.60 6.47
CA ARG A 285 17.13 -34.79 6.22
C ARG A 285 18.38 -34.48 5.40
N VAL A 286 18.21 -33.77 4.29
CA VAL A 286 19.33 -33.40 3.39
C VAL A 286 20.32 -32.48 4.11
N ALA A 287 19.82 -31.50 4.87
CA ALA A 287 20.65 -30.61 5.66
C ALA A 287 21.46 -31.38 6.73
N LYS A 288 20.82 -32.34 7.41
CA LYS A 288 21.49 -33.19 8.41
C LYS A 288 22.59 -34.06 7.79
N GLU A 289 22.29 -34.73 6.68
CA GLU A 289 23.26 -35.54 5.94
C GLU A 289 24.46 -34.69 5.51
N THR A 290 24.21 -33.48 4.99
CA THR A 290 25.27 -32.53 4.59
C THR A 290 26.16 -32.12 5.76
N ILE A 291 25.56 -31.79 6.92
CA ILE A 291 26.30 -31.46 8.14
C ILE A 291 27.17 -32.64 8.58
N ASP A 292 26.62 -33.85 8.58
CA ASP A 292 27.31 -35.06 9.05
C ASP A 292 28.48 -35.43 8.14
N GLU A 293 28.32 -35.33 6.82
CA GLU A 293 29.40 -35.54 5.85
C GLU A 293 30.53 -34.54 6.05
N PHE A 294 30.20 -33.26 6.21
CA PHE A 294 31.20 -32.23 6.47
C PHE A 294 31.90 -32.44 7.83
N ALA A 295 31.13 -32.76 8.88
CA ALA A 295 31.67 -33.06 10.20
C ALA A 295 32.61 -34.27 10.17
N ALA A 296 32.27 -35.32 9.42
CA ALA A 296 33.13 -36.49 9.24
C ALA A 296 34.43 -36.14 8.51
N SER A 297 34.37 -35.24 7.52
CA SER A 297 35.56 -34.72 6.84
C SER A 297 36.49 -33.99 7.81
N ILE A 298 35.95 -33.07 8.63
CA ILE A 298 36.72 -32.33 9.64
C ILE A 298 37.31 -33.27 10.68
N LEU A 299 36.53 -34.22 11.19
CA LEU A 299 37.03 -35.21 12.16
C LEU A 299 38.19 -36.03 11.58
N LYS A 300 38.11 -36.39 10.30
CA LYS A 300 39.15 -37.15 9.61
C LYS A 300 40.42 -36.33 9.36
N SER A 301 40.30 -35.04 9.03
CA SER A 301 41.45 -34.17 8.73
C SER A 301 42.12 -33.64 9.99
N ASP A 302 41.32 -33.21 10.97
CA ASP A 302 41.80 -32.40 12.09
C ASP A 302 41.77 -33.17 13.42
N GLY A 303 41.08 -34.32 13.46
CA GLY A 303 40.98 -35.16 14.67
C GLY A 303 40.06 -34.59 15.75
N ILE A 304 39.34 -33.50 15.47
CA ILE A 304 38.44 -32.81 16.39
C ILE A 304 37.03 -32.75 15.80
N SER A 305 36.03 -32.54 16.65
CA SER A 305 34.64 -32.35 16.19
C SER A 305 34.46 -31.05 15.42
N LEU A 306 33.41 -30.97 14.59
CA LEU A 306 33.06 -29.77 13.82
C LEU A 306 32.88 -28.52 14.71
N ASP A 307 32.23 -28.65 15.86
CA ASP A 307 32.04 -27.53 16.79
C ASP A 307 33.36 -27.06 17.42
N GLN A 308 34.28 -27.99 17.71
CA GLN A 308 35.62 -27.65 18.19
C GLN A 308 36.44 -26.96 17.10
N HIS A 309 36.34 -27.42 15.86
CA HIS A 309 37.01 -26.79 14.72
C HIS A 309 36.59 -25.31 14.59
N PHE A 310 35.29 -25.01 14.63
CA PHE A 310 34.82 -23.62 14.61
C PHE A 310 35.21 -22.83 15.87
N ALA A 311 35.19 -23.46 17.05
CA ALA A 311 35.64 -22.79 18.28
C ALA A 311 37.12 -22.37 18.21
N VAL A 312 37.98 -23.26 17.70
CA VAL A 312 39.39 -22.98 17.44
C VAL A 312 39.54 -21.84 16.44
N GLY A 313 38.78 -21.86 15.34
CA GLY A 313 38.76 -20.78 14.34
C GLY A 313 38.44 -19.41 14.95
N ARG A 314 37.39 -19.33 15.79
CA ARG A 314 37.00 -18.07 16.45
C ARG A 314 38.09 -17.54 17.39
N ILE A 315 38.76 -18.40 18.14
CA ILE A 315 39.88 -18.00 19.01
C ILE A 315 41.04 -17.47 18.16
N TYR A 316 41.38 -18.16 17.07
CA TYR A 316 42.41 -17.74 16.14
C TYR A 316 42.10 -16.37 15.50
N ASP A 317 40.87 -16.18 15.01
CA ASP A 317 40.43 -14.92 14.40
C ASP A 317 40.46 -13.76 15.41
N GLN A 318 40.08 -14.02 16.66
CA GLN A 318 40.15 -13.02 17.72
C GLN A 318 41.60 -12.68 18.08
N ALA A 319 42.50 -13.67 18.12
CA ALA A 319 43.93 -13.46 18.30
C ALA A 319 44.51 -12.62 17.15
N PHE A 320 44.10 -12.88 15.91
CA PHE A 320 44.50 -12.11 14.74
C PHE A 320 43.97 -10.67 14.77
N LYS A 321 42.73 -10.44 15.20
CA LYS A 321 42.18 -9.09 15.43
C LYS A 321 42.98 -8.33 16.50
N ASN A 322 43.34 -8.98 17.60
CA ASN A 322 44.18 -8.39 18.65
C ASN A 322 45.56 -8.02 18.10
N LEU A 323 46.15 -8.88 17.26
CA LEU A 323 47.42 -8.62 16.60
C LEU A 323 47.36 -7.37 15.71
N THR A 324 46.34 -7.25 14.86
CA THR A 324 46.20 -6.09 13.94
C THR A 324 45.87 -4.80 14.68
N ALA A 325 45.24 -4.88 15.86
CA ALA A 325 45.01 -3.75 16.75
C ALA A 325 46.23 -3.36 17.62
N GLY A 326 47.32 -4.14 17.61
CA GLY A 326 48.52 -3.89 18.40
C GLY A 326 48.46 -4.41 19.85
N HIS A 327 47.46 -5.22 20.20
CA HIS A 327 47.33 -5.89 21.50
C HIS A 327 48.12 -7.22 21.51
N PHE A 328 49.45 -7.10 21.58
CA PHE A 328 50.35 -8.25 21.35
C PHE A 328 50.24 -9.35 22.40
N ASP A 329 50.09 -9.01 23.68
CA ASP A 329 50.03 -10.01 24.76
C ASP A 329 48.77 -10.87 24.68
N GLU A 330 47.62 -10.25 24.37
CA GLU A 330 46.35 -10.93 24.14
C GLU A 330 46.38 -11.78 22.86
N ALA A 331 47.01 -11.28 21.80
CA ALA A 331 47.20 -12.03 20.56
C ALA A 331 48.04 -13.30 20.77
N ILE A 332 49.17 -13.20 21.48
CA ILE A 332 50.04 -14.35 21.78
C ILE A 332 49.29 -15.39 22.60
N ARG A 333 48.54 -14.97 23.64
CA ARG A 333 47.74 -15.90 24.44
C ARG A 333 46.71 -16.65 23.59
N GLY A 334 45.99 -15.94 22.72
CA GLY A 334 44.99 -16.56 21.85
C GLY A 334 45.58 -17.54 20.84
N PHE A 335 46.74 -17.24 20.22
CA PHE A 335 47.39 -18.20 19.32
C PHE A 335 47.91 -19.45 20.04
N LEU A 336 48.41 -19.33 21.27
CA LEU A 336 48.88 -20.47 22.05
C LEU A 336 47.74 -21.40 22.51
N GLU A 337 46.52 -20.90 22.58
CA GLU A 337 45.35 -21.68 23.00
C GLU A 337 44.86 -22.66 21.91
N VAL A 338 45.28 -22.46 20.65
CA VAL A 338 44.80 -23.20 19.48
C VAL A 338 45.89 -23.99 18.73
N LEU A 339 47.11 -24.03 19.28
CA LEU A 339 48.22 -24.88 18.85
C LEU A 339 48.20 -26.20 19.64
#